data_AF-A0A7Z0Q458-F1
#
_entry.id   AF-A0A7Z0Q458-F1
#
_cell.length_a   1.000
_cell.length_b   1.000
_cell.length_c   1.000
_cell.angle_alpha   90.00
_cell.angle_beta   90.00
_cell.angle_gamma   90.00
#
_symmetry.space_group_name_H-M   'P 1'
#
loop_
_entity.id
_entity.type
_entity.pdbx_description
1 polymer ?
#
loop_
_entity_poly.entity_id
_entity_poly.type
_entity_poly.pdbx_seq_one_letter_code
_entity_poly.pdbx_strand_id
1 'polypeptide(L)' 'RQIWARTVDGTVLPVRAVHAAQSLGFLRPGAHPQILSCGSWLRLRTPYGSVAVRRAGRLGGLGVGVA' A
#
# COMPACT_ATOMS: atom_id res chain seq x y z
N ARG A 1 10.11 -8.39 11.32
CA ARG A 1 9.27 -7.19 10.99
C ARG A 1 9.77 -6.39 9.78
N GLN A 2 11.05 -6.37 9.45
CA GLN A 2 11.61 -5.50 8.40
C GLN A 2 11.17 -5.85 6.96
N ILE A 3 10.94 -7.13 6.66
CA ILE A 3 10.55 -7.59 5.31
C ILE A 3 9.26 -6.93 4.83
N TRP A 4 8.22 -6.88 5.67
CA TRP A 4 6.93 -6.24 5.37
C TRP A 4 6.99 -4.71 5.26
N ALA A 5 8.10 -4.10 5.71
CA ALA A 5 8.33 -2.66 5.63
C ALA A 5 9.19 -2.25 4.42
N ARG A 6 9.91 -3.20 3.80
CA ARG A 6 10.70 -2.96 2.58
C ARG A 6 9.79 -2.43 1.47
N THR A 7 10.29 -1.47 0.70
CA THR A 7 9.59 -0.97 -0.49
C THR A 7 9.72 -1.92 -1.66
N VAL A 8 8.68 -1.99 -2.49
CA VAL A 8 8.76 -2.67 -3.79
C VAL A 8 9.59 -1.81 -4.74
N ASP A 9 10.49 -2.46 -5.46
CA ASP A 9 11.44 -1.78 -6.35
C ASP A 9 10.72 -0.85 -7.34
N GLY A 10 11.30 0.33 -7.58
CA GLY A 10 10.68 1.38 -8.40
C GLY A 10 9.48 2.09 -7.77
N THR A 11 9.10 1.78 -6.53
CA THR A 11 7.95 2.43 -5.84
C THR A 11 8.26 2.81 -4.39
N VAL A 12 7.44 3.68 -3.83
CA VAL A 12 7.45 4.02 -2.40
C VAL A 12 6.54 3.13 -1.56
N LEU A 13 5.86 2.16 -2.17
CA LEU A 13 4.90 1.30 -1.48
C LEU A 13 5.64 0.20 -0.72
N PRO A 14 5.33 -0.01 0.57
CA PRO A 14 5.86 -1.15 1.30
C PRO A 14 5.22 -2.45 0.82
N VAL A 15 5.97 -3.55 0.87
CA VAL A 15 5.51 -4.91 0.46
C VAL A 15 4.16 -5.26 1.10
N ARG A 16 3.90 -4.86 2.35
CA ARG A 16 2.59 -5.10 3.01
C ARG A 16 1.40 -4.48 2.29
N ALA A 17 1.57 -3.31 1.68
CA ALA A 17 0.47 -2.64 0.98
C ALA A 17 0.14 -3.36 -0.32
N VAL A 18 1.18 -3.76 -1.07
CA VAL A 18 1.05 -4.53 -2.31
C VAL A 18 0.49 -5.92 -2.02
N HIS A 19 0.97 -6.57 -0.96
CA HIS A 19 0.46 -7.87 -0.53
C HIS A 19 -1.02 -7.81 -0.15
N ALA A 20 -1.44 -6.82 0.64
CA ALA A 20 -2.85 -6.63 0.97
C ALA A 20 -3.71 -6.42 -0.28
N ALA A 21 -3.26 -5.59 -1.22
CA ALA A 21 -3.98 -5.38 -2.49
C ALA A 21 -4.06 -6.67 -3.34
N GLN A 22 -3.01 -7.50 -3.31
CA GLN A 22 -3.01 -8.78 -4.00
C GLN A 22 -3.96 -9.79 -3.36
N SER A 23 -3.90 -9.95 -2.03
CA SER A 23 -4.79 -10.84 -1.28
C SER A 23 -6.26 -10.44 -1.42
N LEU A 24 -6.54 -9.15 -1.60
CA LEU A 24 -7.89 -8.62 -1.86
C LEU A 24 -8.30 -8.68 -3.34
N GLY A 25 -7.41 -9.08 -4.26
CA GLY A 25 -7.71 -9.17 -5.68
C GLY A 25 -7.84 -7.81 -6.40
N PHE A 26 -7.26 -6.75 -5.83
CA PHE A 26 -7.29 -5.41 -6.42
C PHE A 26 -6.28 -5.24 -7.56
N LEU A 27 -5.25 -6.08 -7.61
CA LEU A 27 -4.25 -6.10 -8.66
C LEU A 27 -4.68 -7.09 -9.74
N ARG A 28 -4.95 -6.59 -10.95
CA ARG A 28 -5.31 -7.41 -12.11
C ARG A 28 -4.38 -7.11 -13.29
N PRO A 29 -4.10 -8.09 -14.15
CA PRO A 29 -3.38 -7.86 -15.40
C PRO A 29 -4.06 -6.75 -16.22
N GLY A 30 -3.27 -5.83 -16.78
CA GLY A 30 -3.79 -4.68 -17.54
C GLY A 30 -4.36 -3.53 -16.70
N ALA A 31 -4.47 -3.69 -15.37
CA ALA A 31 -4.82 -2.56 -14.51
C ALA A 31 -3.61 -1.63 -14.33
N HIS A 32 -3.85 -0.33 -14.36
CA HIS A 32 -2.82 0.69 -14.09
C HIS A 32 -2.99 1.25 -12.67
N PRO A 33 -2.32 0.66 -11.66
CA PRO A 33 -2.39 1.16 -10.30
C PRO A 33 -1.80 2.56 -10.17
N GLN A 34 -2.46 3.41 -9.38
CA GLN A 34 -2.00 4.74 -9.02
C GLN A 34 -1.52 4.77 -7.58
N ILE A 35 -0.44 5.50 -7.34
CA ILE A 35 0.11 5.71 -5.99
C ILE A 35 -0.15 7.17 -5.61
N LEU A 36 -0.88 7.35 -4.52
CA LEU A 36 -1.19 8.65 -3.94
C LEU A 36 -0.46 8.80 -2.60
N SER A 37 0.05 10.00 -2.32
CA SER A 37 0.71 10.32 -1.05
C SER A 37 0.07 11.54 -0.41
N CYS A 38 -0.14 11.47 0.92
CA CYS A 38 -0.59 12.60 1.72
C CYS A 38 0.06 12.53 3.11
N GLY A 39 1.06 13.37 3.34
CA GLY A 39 1.85 13.35 4.58
C GLY A 39 2.44 11.97 4.87
N SER A 40 2.07 11.39 6.01
CA SER A 40 2.52 10.04 6.41
C SER A 40 1.72 8.89 5.76
N TRP A 41 0.71 9.18 4.95
CA TRP A 41 -0.12 8.19 4.27
C TRP A 41 0.34 7.93 2.84
N LEU A 42 0.26 6.66 2.46
CA LEU A 42 0.35 6.18 1.09
C LEU A 42 -0.91 5.40 0.75
N ARG A 43 -1.41 5.58 -0.47
CA ARG A 43 -2.54 4.83 -0.99
C ARG A 43 -2.21 4.26 -2.36
N LEU A 44 -2.41 2.95 -2.49
CA LEU A 44 -2.45 2.24 -3.75
C LEU A 44 -3.92 2.20 -4.21
N ARG A 45 -4.23 2.82 -5.34
CA ARG A 45 -5.57 2.85 -5.92
C ARG A 45 -5.59 2.08 -7.24
N THR A 46 -6.58 1.21 -7.40
CA THR A 46 -6.86 0.51 -8.65
C THR A 46 -8.34 0.68 -9.01
N PRO A 47 -8.78 0.25 -10.21
CA PRO A 47 -10.20 0.22 -10.55
C PRO A 47 -11.04 -0.71 -9.65
N TYR A 48 -10.39 -1.63 -8.93
CA TYR A 48 -11.04 -2.69 -8.17
C TYR A 48 -11.03 -2.46 -6.66
N GLY A 49 -10.39 -1.39 -6.19
CA GLY A 49 -10.32 -1.04 -4.78
C GLY A 49 -9.11 -0.18 -4.44
N SER A 50 -8.92 0.06 -3.15
CA SER A 50 -7.75 0.79 -2.67
C SER A 50 -7.22 0.25 -1.35
N VAL A 51 -5.91 0.36 -1.17
CA VAL A 51 -5.23 0.04 0.09
C VAL A 51 -4.46 1.27 0.54
N ALA A 52 -4.74 1.74 1.76
CA ALA A 52 -4.01 2.81 2.39
C ALA A 52 -3.13 2.28 3.53
N VAL A 53 -1.90 2.76 3.62
CA VAL A 53 -0.97 2.44 4.70
C VAL A 53 -0.31 3.69 5.22
N ARG A 54 -0.04 3.71 6.54
CA ARG A 54 0.82 4.72 7.14
C ARG A 54 2.29 4.30 6.99
N ARG A 55 3.13 5.23 6.54
CA ARG A 55 4.59 5.10 6.62
C ARG A 55 4.98 5.07 8.10
N ALA A 56 5.89 4.17 8.47
CA ALA A 56 6.39 4.12 9.83
C ALA A 56 7.31 5.33 10.06
N GLY A 57 6.89 6.26 10.92
CA GLY A 57 7.77 7.24 11.57
C GLY A 57 8.23 6.73 12.93
N ARG A 58 9.06 7.49 13.67
CA ARG A 58 9.57 7.15 15.02
C ARG A 58 8.47 6.78 16.06
N LEU A 59 7.20 7.06 15.79
CA LEU A 59 6.07 6.75 16.66
C LEU A 59 5.17 5.66 16.04
N GLY A 60 4.99 4.58 16.80
CA GLY A 60 4.38 3.30 16.46
C GLY A 60 3.10 3.33 15.63
N GLY A 61 2.98 2.32 14.78
CA GLY A 61 1.94 2.18 13.75
C GLY A 61 0.54 1.86 14.26
N LEU A 62 -0.46 2.16 13.43
CA LEU A 62 -1.85 1.71 13.56
C LEU A 62 -2.55 1.69 12.19
N GLY A 63 -3.34 0.62 11.98
CA GLY A 63 -4.63 0.55 11.25
C GLY A 63 -4.65 0.55 9.73
N VAL A 64 -5.21 -0.52 9.12
CA VAL A 64 -5.69 -0.56 7.72
C VAL A 64 -7.22 -0.53 7.75
N GLY A 65 -7.83 0.32 6.94
CA GLY A 65 -9.27 0.33 6.65
C GLY A 65 -9.51 0.20 5.15
N VAL A 66 -10.57 -0.52 4.77
CA VAL A 66 -11.04 -0.67 3.38
C VAL A 66 -12.28 0.21 3.20
N ALA A 67 -12.40 0.84 2.03
CA ALA A 67 -13.58 1.55 1.57
C ALA A 67 -13.90 1.09 0.14
#